data_AF-A0A3R0XNA0-F1
#
_entry.id   AF-A0A3R0XNA0-F1
#
_cell.length_a   1.000
_cell.length_b   1.000
_cell.length_c   1.000
_cell.angle_alpha   90.00
_cell.angle_beta   90.00
_cell.angle_gamma   90.00
#
_symmetry.space_group_name_H-M   'P 1'
#
loop_
_entity.id
_entity.type
_entity.pdbx_description
1 polymer ?
#
loop_
_entity_poly.entity_id
_entity_poly.type
_entity_poly.pdbx_seq_one_letter_code
_entity_poly.pdbx_strand_id
1 'polypeptide(L)'
;MAIYSGFNPIPPVKGLHVKGMITLGSDVVIPDSLLLKLKPQNSTGLGSPSVLGNTTNSQLPERRILNVVNTYLKTPLTDEELKLILANRYKFEFTIGTGDRREVLKERFRLTTNWHGEDVTDLLLSPEPWDGWPPYLFSFSFSGRAGEMRLTDSHSSGNTYGAIRYLTIRVKP
;
A
#
# COMPACT_ATOMS: atom_id res chain seq x y z
N MET A 1 -17.48 19.87 55.34
CA MET A 1 -17.29 19.02 54.15
C MET A 1 -16.86 19.93 53.01
N ALA A 2 -15.59 19.85 52.61
CA ALA A 2 -15.07 20.61 51.47
C ALA A 2 -15.37 19.83 50.19
N ILE A 3 -16.07 20.46 49.24
CA ILE A 3 -16.34 19.89 47.93
C ILE A 3 -15.42 20.62 46.96
N TYR A 4 -14.37 19.93 46.49
CA TYR A 4 -13.51 20.42 45.43
C TYR A 4 -14.28 20.35 44.09
N SER A 5 -14.76 21.49 43.60
CA SER A 5 -15.25 21.62 42.22
C SER A 5 -14.09 22.02 41.32
N GLY A 6 -13.31 21.03 40.87
CA GLY A 6 -12.20 21.22 39.95
C GLY A 6 -12.41 20.46 38.64
N PHE A 7 -13.32 20.92 37.80
CA PHE A 7 -13.33 20.56 36.38
C PHE A 7 -13.53 21.85 35.58
N ASN A 8 -12.42 22.47 35.20
CA ASN A 8 -12.43 23.45 34.12
C ASN A 8 -12.47 22.64 32.82
N PRO A 9 -13.57 22.66 32.03
CA PRO A 9 -13.53 22.05 30.71
C PRO A 9 -12.49 22.80 29.87
N ILE A 10 -11.55 22.05 29.29
CA ILE A 10 -10.62 22.55 28.28
C ILE A 10 -11.49 23.17 27.18
N PRO A 11 -11.29 24.45 26.80
CA PRO A 11 -12.06 25.03 25.70
C PRO A 11 -11.82 24.18 24.45
N PRO A 12 -12.86 23.79 23.70
CA PRO A 12 -12.69 23.01 22.50
C PRO A 12 -11.77 23.78 21.57
N VAL A 13 -10.66 23.15 21.16
CA VAL A 13 -9.75 23.70 20.15
C VAL A 13 -10.61 23.95 18.92
N LYS A 14 -10.90 25.23 18.63
CA LYS A 14 -11.52 25.63 17.38
C LYS A 14 -10.53 25.33 16.28
N GLY A 15 -10.60 24.12 15.73
CA GLY A 15 -9.98 23.81 14.46
C GLY A 15 -10.48 24.83 13.45
N LEU A 16 -9.59 25.68 12.96
CA LEU A 16 -9.87 26.60 11.88
C LEU A 16 -10.19 25.74 10.65
N HIS A 17 -11.48 25.57 10.35
CA HIS A 17 -11.94 25.00 9.11
C HIS A 17 -11.65 26.00 7.99
N VAL A 18 -10.41 26.02 7.50
CA VAL A 18 -10.14 26.57 6.17
C VAL A 18 -10.65 25.55 5.17
N LYS A 19 -11.63 25.97 4.37
CA LYS A 19 -12.23 25.17 3.29
C LYS A 19 -11.09 24.59 2.41
N GLY A 20 -10.85 23.28 2.48
CA GLY A 20 -9.88 22.60 1.61
C GLY A 20 -8.52 22.19 2.21
N MET A 21 -8.38 22.05 3.54
CA MET A 21 -7.17 21.43 4.12
C MET A 21 -7.53 20.47 5.24
N ILE A 22 -7.08 19.21 5.12
CA ILE A 22 -7.06 18.26 6.25
C ILE A 22 -5.69 18.42 6.92
N THR A 23 -5.67 19.08 8.07
CA THR A 23 -4.49 19.19 8.91
C THR A 23 -4.32 17.90 9.72
N LEU A 24 -3.63 16.91 9.14
CA LEU A 24 -3.18 15.73 9.89
C LEU A 24 -1.94 16.12 10.69
N GLY A 25 -2.01 16.08 12.02
CA GLY A 25 -1.00 16.44 13.02
C GLY A 25 0.46 16.68 12.56
N SER A 26 1.00 17.81 13.04
CA SER A 26 2.34 18.40 12.85
C SER A 26 2.91 18.41 11.42
N ASP A 27 2.96 19.63 10.88
CA ASP A 27 3.86 20.25 9.90
C ASP A 27 3.94 19.75 8.45
N VAL A 28 3.38 18.59 8.11
CA VAL A 28 3.38 18.15 6.70
C VAL A 28 2.00 18.25 6.08
N VAL A 29 1.85 19.25 5.21
CA VAL A 29 0.68 19.47 4.35
C VAL A 29 0.76 18.53 3.15
N ILE A 30 -0.20 17.63 3.02
CA ILE A 30 -0.35 16.78 1.83
C ILE A 30 -1.23 17.53 0.82
N PRO A 31 -0.77 17.79 -0.41
CA PRO A 31 -1.55 18.53 -1.41
C PRO A 31 -2.88 17.84 -1.74
N ASP A 32 -3.96 18.61 -1.90
CA ASP A 32 -5.28 18.10 -2.30
C ASP A 32 -5.25 17.31 -3.62
N SER A 33 -4.42 17.76 -4.58
CA SER A 33 -4.21 17.07 -5.84
C SER A 33 -3.68 15.65 -5.65
N LEU A 34 -2.76 15.46 -4.70
CA LEU A 34 -2.25 14.14 -4.32
C LEU A 34 -3.32 13.33 -3.61
N LEU A 35 -4.06 13.93 -2.66
CA LEU A 35 -5.16 13.26 -1.96
C LEU A 35 -6.19 12.69 -2.94
N LEU A 36 -6.55 13.44 -3.99
CA LEU A 36 -7.47 12.98 -5.03
C LEU A 36 -6.96 11.73 -5.77
N LYS A 37 -5.66 11.67 -6.07
CA LYS A 37 -5.06 10.48 -6.72
C LYS A 37 -5.06 9.25 -5.82
N LEU A 38 -5.03 9.44 -4.49
CA LEU A 38 -5.05 8.34 -3.53
C LEU A 38 -6.45 7.89 -3.12
N LYS A 39 -7.52 8.50 -3.66
CA LYS A 39 -8.90 8.05 -3.39
C LYS A 39 -9.25 6.76 -4.14
N PRO A 40 -10.17 5.92 -3.62
CA PRO A 40 -10.60 4.68 -4.28
C PRO A 40 -11.06 4.86 -5.73
N GLN A 41 -11.65 6.01 -6.07
CA GLN A 41 -12.15 6.30 -7.42
C GLN A 41 -11.03 6.34 -8.47
N ASN A 42 -9.80 6.65 -8.06
CA ASN A 42 -8.63 6.68 -8.93
C ASN A 42 -7.93 5.31 -9.06
N SER A 43 -8.36 4.28 -8.33
CA SER A 43 -7.77 2.94 -8.49
C SER A 43 -8.21 2.28 -9.80
N THR A 44 -7.32 1.47 -10.37
CA THR A 44 -7.58 0.67 -11.57
C THR A 44 -6.90 -0.69 -11.47
N GLY A 45 -7.45 -1.69 -12.15
CA GLY A 45 -6.83 -3.01 -12.28
C GLY A 45 -6.56 -3.73 -10.95
N LEU A 46 -7.38 -3.51 -9.92
CA LEU A 46 -7.23 -4.21 -8.65
C LEU A 46 -7.72 -5.67 -8.79
N GLY A 47 -6.83 -6.63 -8.54
CA GLY A 47 -7.13 -8.05 -8.52
C GLY A 47 -7.91 -8.50 -7.29
N SER A 48 -8.61 -9.62 -7.43
CA SER A 48 -9.39 -10.30 -6.39
C SER A 48 -9.50 -11.79 -6.71
N PRO A 49 -10.12 -12.63 -5.86
CA PRO A 49 -10.36 -14.02 -6.20
C PRO A 49 -11.27 -14.22 -7.43
N SER A 50 -12.04 -13.21 -7.85
CA SER A 50 -12.94 -13.29 -9.01
C SER A 50 -12.41 -12.58 -10.27
N VAL A 51 -11.41 -11.71 -10.14
CA VAL A 51 -10.89 -10.86 -11.23
C VAL A 51 -9.37 -10.86 -11.19
N LEU A 52 -8.70 -11.15 -12.31
CA LEU A 52 -7.23 -11.16 -12.37
C LEU A 52 -6.64 -9.78 -12.02
N GLY A 53 -7.15 -8.72 -12.65
CA GLY A 53 -6.63 -7.36 -12.51
C GLY A 53 -5.33 -7.13 -13.29
N ASN A 54 -4.65 -6.04 -12.99
CA ASN A 54 -3.30 -5.78 -13.49
C ASN A 54 -2.31 -6.67 -12.73
N THR A 55 -1.23 -7.07 -13.41
CA THR A 55 -0.23 -7.98 -12.86
C THR A 55 1.16 -7.36 -12.90
N THR A 56 1.81 -7.23 -11.75
CA THR A 56 3.25 -6.95 -11.65
C THR A 56 3.98 -8.24 -11.29
N ASN A 57 4.55 -8.89 -12.30
CA ASN A 57 5.18 -10.21 -12.13
C ASN A 57 6.31 -10.20 -11.10
N SER A 58 6.41 -11.30 -10.36
CA SER A 58 7.59 -11.67 -9.59
C SER A 58 8.83 -11.71 -10.48
N GLN A 59 9.97 -11.24 -9.97
CA GLN A 59 11.24 -11.27 -10.67
C GLN A 59 12.41 -11.01 -9.72
N LEU A 60 13.63 -11.40 -10.14
CA LEU A 60 14.85 -11.13 -9.38
C LEU A 60 15.27 -9.65 -9.38
N PRO A 61 15.20 -8.90 -10.51
CA PRO A 61 15.60 -7.50 -10.51
C PRO A 61 14.62 -6.60 -9.77
N GLU A 62 15.14 -5.60 -9.06
CA GLU A 62 14.35 -4.54 -8.43
C GLU A 62 13.62 -3.67 -9.46
N ARG A 63 12.48 -3.12 -9.05
CA ARG A 63 11.68 -2.16 -9.81
C ARG A 63 11.55 -0.87 -9.03
N ARG A 64 11.45 0.26 -9.75
CA ARG A 64 11.03 1.52 -9.15
C ARG A 64 9.63 1.38 -8.57
N ILE A 65 9.46 1.74 -7.29
CA ILE A 65 8.16 1.73 -6.59
C ILE A 65 7.12 2.53 -7.38
N LEU A 66 7.53 3.68 -7.93
CA LEU A 66 6.65 4.55 -8.73
C LEU A 66 5.96 3.81 -9.88
N ASN A 67 6.73 3.02 -10.63
CA ASN A 67 6.22 2.31 -11.79
C ASN A 67 5.20 1.25 -11.37
N VAL A 68 5.47 0.56 -10.25
CA VAL A 68 4.57 -0.46 -9.72
C VAL A 68 3.29 0.19 -9.16
N VAL A 69 3.40 1.24 -8.35
CA VAL A 69 2.22 1.96 -7.81
C VAL A 69 1.36 2.53 -8.93
N ASN A 70 1.96 3.16 -9.93
CA ASN A 70 1.24 3.75 -11.06
C ASN A 70 0.54 2.70 -11.94
N THR A 71 0.91 1.42 -11.85
CA THR A 71 0.16 0.34 -12.50
C THR A 71 -1.27 0.21 -11.95
N TYR A 72 -1.54 0.69 -10.73
CA TYR A 72 -2.84 0.53 -10.05
C TYR A 72 -3.61 1.86 -9.89
N LEU A 73 -3.18 2.92 -10.60
CA LEU A 73 -3.81 4.24 -10.58
C LEU A 73 -4.24 4.67 -12.00
N LYS A 74 -5.41 5.28 -12.14
CA LYS A 74 -5.87 5.89 -13.40
C LYS A 74 -5.09 7.16 -13.70
N THR A 75 -4.96 8.03 -12.70
CA THR A 75 -4.10 9.20 -12.72
C THR A 75 -2.81 8.88 -11.97
N PRO A 76 -1.65 8.80 -12.66
CA PRO A 76 -0.39 8.40 -12.04
C PRO A 76 0.17 9.48 -11.10
N LEU A 77 0.97 9.02 -10.14
CA LEU A 77 1.81 9.85 -9.29
C LEU A 77 3.04 10.36 -10.05
N THR A 78 3.53 11.53 -9.67
CA THR A 78 4.88 11.99 -10.02
C THR A 78 5.92 11.44 -9.03
N ASP A 79 7.19 11.61 -9.37
CA ASP A 79 8.31 11.28 -8.49
C ASP A 79 8.25 12.05 -7.16
N GLU A 80 7.93 13.34 -7.18
CA GLU A 80 7.82 14.19 -6.00
C GLU A 80 6.65 13.77 -5.11
N GLU A 81 5.51 13.44 -5.72
CA GLU A 81 4.34 12.96 -4.99
C GLU A 81 4.61 11.64 -4.28
N LEU A 82 5.26 10.68 -4.96
CA LEU A 82 5.67 9.43 -4.32
C LEU A 82 6.71 9.69 -3.22
N LYS A 83 7.71 10.56 -3.47
CA LYS A 83 8.72 10.90 -2.47
C LYS A 83 8.08 11.50 -1.21
N LEU A 84 7.07 12.35 -1.36
CA LEU A 84 6.32 12.90 -0.23
C LEU A 84 5.60 11.81 0.56
N ILE A 85 4.95 10.86 -0.13
CA ILE A 85 4.32 9.68 0.49
C ILE A 85 5.35 8.87 1.27
N LEU A 86 6.48 8.53 0.63
CA LEU A 86 7.52 7.69 1.20
C LEU A 86 8.28 8.38 2.36
N ALA A 87 8.33 9.70 2.40
CA ALA A 87 8.86 10.45 3.54
C ALA A 87 7.88 10.51 4.72
N ASN A 88 6.58 10.30 4.48
CA ASN A 88 5.51 10.44 5.47
C ASN A 88 4.66 9.17 5.60
N ARG A 89 5.28 7.98 5.43
CA ARG A 89 4.57 6.68 5.38
C ARG A 89 3.69 6.44 6.60
N TYR A 90 4.03 7.00 7.76
CA TYR A 90 3.20 6.91 8.96
C TYR A 90 1.78 7.49 8.76
N LYS A 91 1.58 8.45 7.85
CA LYS A 91 0.27 9.02 7.47
C LYS A 91 -0.49 8.20 6.42
N PHE A 92 0.13 7.17 5.83
CA PHE A 92 -0.44 6.39 4.73
C PHE A 92 -0.57 4.91 5.07
N GLU A 93 -1.62 4.29 4.58
CA GLU A 93 -1.82 2.85 4.61
C GLU A 93 -1.41 2.25 3.27
N PHE A 94 -0.50 1.27 3.32
CA PHE A 94 -0.09 0.48 2.18
C PHE A 94 -0.77 -0.88 2.26
N THR A 95 -1.39 -1.30 1.17
CA THR A 95 -2.04 -2.60 1.07
C THR A 95 -1.56 -3.28 -0.20
N ILE A 96 -1.01 -4.48 -0.06
CA ILE A 96 -0.56 -5.31 -1.18
C ILE A 96 -1.35 -6.62 -1.21
N GLY A 97 -1.63 -7.13 -2.40
CA GLY A 97 -2.18 -8.46 -2.60
C GLY A 97 -1.43 -9.17 -3.71
N THR A 98 -1.13 -10.44 -3.44
CA THR A 98 -0.35 -11.30 -4.33
C THR A 98 -1.17 -12.51 -4.76
N GLY A 99 -0.74 -13.13 -5.86
CA GLY A 99 -1.44 -14.30 -6.39
C GLY A 99 -0.85 -14.83 -7.68
N ASP A 100 -1.50 -15.85 -8.21
CA ASP A 100 -1.20 -16.39 -9.54
C ASP A 100 -1.60 -15.37 -10.61
N ARG A 101 -0.73 -15.17 -11.60
CA ARG A 101 -0.93 -14.25 -12.72
C ARG A 101 -1.77 -14.83 -13.87
N ARG A 102 -2.11 -16.12 -13.82
CA ARG A 102 -2.91 -16.79 -14.88
C ARG A 102 -4.39 -16.65 -14.58
N GLU A 103 -5.17 -16.26 -15.59
CA GLU A 103 -6.63 -16.08 -15.46
C GLU A 103 -7.35 -17.33 -14.94
N VAL A 104 -6.90 -18.52 -15.35
CA VAL A 104 -7.48 -19.81 -14.94
C VAL A 104 -7.25 -20.16 -13.47
N LEU A 105 -6.40 -19.42 -12.76
CA LEU A 105 -6.07 -19.60 -11.35
C LEU A 105 -6.22 -18.29 -10.56
N LYS A 106 -7.04 -17.36 -11.05
CA LYS A 106 -7.22 -16.02 -10.45
C LYS A 106 -7.72 -16.06 -9.01
N GLU A 107 -8.38 -17.14 -8.59
CA GLU A 107 -8.83 -17.39 -7.22
C GLU A 107 -7.69 -17.58 -6.22
N ARG A 108 -6.48 -17.92 -6.71
CA ARG A 108 -5.25 -17.95 -5.92
C ARG A 108 -4.74 -16.54 -5.68
N PHE A 109 -5.44 -15.82 -4.82
CA PHE A 109 -5.18 -14.44 -4.46
C PHE A 109 -5.46 -14.20 -2.99
N ARG A 110 -4.57 -13.46 -2.31
CA ARG A 110 -4.82 -12.95 -0.95
C ARG A 110 -4.22 -11.55 -0.80
N LEU A 111 -4.87 -10.76 0.06
CA LEU A 111 -4.28 -9.54 0.59
C LEU A 111 -3.29 -9.91 1.70
N THR A 112 -2.11 -9.32 1.65
CA THR A 112 -1.08 -9.45 2.68
C THR A 112 -1.52 -8.71 3.94
N THR A 113 -1.24 -9.31 5.10
CA THR A 113 -1.61 -8.78 6.42
C THR A 113 -0.42 -8.45 7.29
N ASN A 114 0.81 -8.73 6.87
CA ASN A 114 2.03 -8.58 7.67
C ASN A 114 3.04 -7.55 7.14
N TRP A 115 2.61 -6.65 6.26
CA TRP A 115 3.42 -5.53 5.75
C TRP A 115 2.56 -4.28 5.61
N HIS A 116 3.08 -3.12 6.03
CA HIS A 116 2.32 -1.87 6.13
C HIS A 116 3.08 -0.65 5.60
N GLY A 117 4.05 -0.84 4.69
CA GLY A 117 4.80 0.24 4.05
C GLY A 117 6.17 0.51 4.67
N GLU A 118 6.58 -0.26 5.68
CA GLU A 118 7.92 -0.22 6.23
C GLU A 118 8.98 -0.78 5.28
N ASP A 119 10.23 -0.37 5.48
CA ASP A 119 11.35 -0.89 4.69
C ASP A 119 11.65 -2.32 5.15
N VAL A 120 11.69 -3.25 4.20
CA VAL A 120 11.85 -4.68 4.47
C VAL A 120 12.78 -5.32 3.45
N THR A 121 13.44 -6.40 3.85
CA THR A 121 14.26 -7.22 2.97
C THR A 121 13.82 -8.67 3.11
N ASP A 122 13.43 -9.26 2.00
CA ASP A 122 13.00 -10.66 1.87
C ASP A 122 11.92 -11.08 2.90
N LEU A 123 10.96 -10.19 3.16
CA LEU A 123 9.81 -10.48 4.00
C LEU A 123 8.91 -11.51 3.29
N LEU A 124 8.69 -12.65 3.93
CA LEU A 124 7.69 -13.61 3.49
C LEU A 124 6.28 -13.01 3.70
N LEU A 125 5.56 -12.81 2.60
CA LEU A 125 4.21 -12.25 2.65
C LEU A 125 3.21 -13.32 3.14
N SER A 126 2.37 -12.91 4.09
CA SER A 126 1.36 -13.77 4.69
C SER A 126 0.00 -13.04 4.71
N PRO A 127 -1.13 -13.75 4.51
CA PRO A 127 -1.22 -15.18 4.15
C PRO A 127 -0.75 -15.48 2.73
N GLU A 128 -0.42 -16.74 2.47
CA GLU A 128 -0.13 -17.21 1.12
C GLU A 128 -1.39 -17.25 0.25
N PRO A 129 -1.28 -16.99 -1.07
CA PRO A 129 -2.45 -16.99 -1.94
C PRO A 129 -3.03 -18.36 -2.25
N TRP A 130 -2.30 -19.44 -1.95
CA TRP A 130 -2.73 -20.81 -2.18
C TRP A 130 -2.02 -21.76 -1.21
N ASP A 131 -2.80 -22.56 -0.48
CA ASP A 131 -2.30 -23.50 0.54
C ASP A 131 -1.80 -24.84 -0.04
N GLY A 132 -1.62 -24.93 -1.37
CA GLY A 132 -1.22 -26.16 -2.04
C GLY A 132 0.29 -26.31 -2.26
N TRP A 133 0.71 -27.51 -2.69
CA TRP A 133 2.11 -27.86 -2.89
C TRP A 133 2.53 -27.82 -4.38
N PRO A 134 3.70 -27.27 -4.74
CA PRO A 134 4.58 -26.47 -3.87
C PRO A 134 3.97 -25.08 -3.60
N PRO A 135 4.19 -24.49 -2.41
CA PRO A 135 3.69 -23.15 -2.09
C PRO A 135 4.32 -22.08 -2.97
N TYR A 136 3.77 -20.87 -2.93
CA TYR A 136 4.32 -19.74 -3.67
C TYR A 136 5.54 -19.12 -2.98
N LEU A 137 5.50 -19.00 -1.65
CA LEU A 137 6.49 -18.34 -0.81
C LEU A 137 6.90 -16.98 -1.37
N PHE A 138 5.94 -16.06 -1.43
CA PHE A 138 6.19 -14.71 -1.91
C PHE A 138 7.13 -13.97 -0.98
N SER A 139 8.32 -13.62 -1.47
CA SER A 139 9.31 -12.85 -0.71
C SER A 139 9.38 -11.42 -1.24
N PHE A 140 9.27 -10.46 -0.34
CA PHE A 140 9.11 -9.05 -0.66
C PHE A 140 10.21 -8.19 -0.04
N SER A 141 10.84 -7.38 -0.88
CA SER A 141 11.77 -6.33 -0.47
C SER A 141 11.21 -4.99 -0.88
N PHE A 142 11.28 -4.02 0.01
CA PHE A 142 10.82 -2.65 -0.22
C PHE A 142 11.76 -1.68 0.47
N SER A 143 12.22 -0.69 -0.27
CA SER A 143 13.06 0.39 0.24
C SER A 143 12.49 1.72 -0.24
N GLY A 144 11.74 2.38 0.64
CA GLY A 144 11.25 3.73 0.41
C GLY A 144 12.39 4.75 0.29
N ARG A 145 13.57 4.47 0.87
CA ARG A 145 14.76 5.31 0.70
C ARG A 145 15.37 5.19 -0.70
N ALA A 146 15.47 3.97 -1.24
CA ALA A 146 16.00 3.74 -2.59
C ALA A 146 14.93 4.02 -3.67
N GLY A 147 13.65 4.02 -3.30
CA GLY A 147 12.55 4.11 -4.26
C GLY A 147 12.34 2.80 -5.03
N GLU A 148 12.77 1.67 -4.46
CA GLU A 148 12.85 0.38 -5.13
C GLU A 148 12.11 -0.71 -4.35
N MET A 149 11.59 -1.68 -5.09
CA MET A 149 10.90 -2.86 -4.55
C MET A 149 11.15 -4.08 -5.43
N ARG A 150 11.06 -5.25 -4.81
CA ARG A 150 11.16 -6.55 -5.46
C ARG A 150 10.14 -7.50 -4.84
N LEU A 151 9.49 -8.27 -5.69
CA LEU A 151 8.70 -9.43 -5.27
C LEU A 151 9.27 -10.65 -5.98
N THR A 152 9.56 -11.72 -5.24
CA THR A 152 9.92 -13.02 -5.79
C THR A 152 8.92 -14.09 -5.38
N ASP A 153 8.92 -15.22 -6.09
CA ASP A 153 8.22 -16.43 -5.71
C ASP A 153 9.07 -17.67 -5.97
N SER A 154 8.66 -18.82 -5.42
CA SER A 154 9.32 -20.13 -5.54
C SER A 154 8.43 -21.22 -6.14
N HIS A 155 7.28 -20.86 -6.73
CA HIS A 155 6.28 -21.85 -7.13
C HIS A 155 6.70 -22.65 -8.37
N SER A 156 7.00 -23.95 -8.20
CA SER A 156 7.38 -24.93 -9.24
C SER A 156 8.71 -24.62 -9.96
N SER A 157 8.86 -23.39 -10.43
CA SER A 157 10.06 -22.74 -10.91
C SER A 157 10.00 -21.30 -10.43
N GLY A 158 10.98 -20.83 -9.66
CA GLY A 158 10.88 -19.53 -9.01
C GLY A 158 10.60 -18.37 -9.97
N ASN A 159 9.82 -17.39 -9.51
CA ASN A 159 9.41 -16.20 -10.24
C ASN A 159 8.57 -16.46 -11.51
N THR A 160 7.95 -17.64 -11.62
CA THR A 160 7.31 -18.05 -12.88
C THR A 160 5.85 -17.64 -12.97
N TYR A 161 5.09 -17.72 -11.87
CA TYR A 161 3.64 -17.53 -11.94
C TYR A 161 3.13 -16.48 -10.96
N GLY A 162 3.97 -16.04 -10.02
CA GLY A 162 3.56 -15.10 -9.01
C GLY A 162 3.50 -13.67 -9.53
N ALA A 163 2.62 -12.87 -8.94
CA ALA A 163 2.55 -11.44 -9.20
C ALA A 163 1.95 -10.69 -8.02
N ILE A 164 2.30 -9.40 -7.93
CA ILE A 164 1.43 -8.42 -7.29
C ILE A 164 0.22 -8.26 -8.21
N ARG A 165 -0.97 -8.34 -7.63
CA ARG A 165 -2.25 -8.15 -8.31
C ARG A 165 -3.08 -7.04 -7.71
N TYR A 166 -2.68 -6.55 -6.56
CA TYR A 166 -3.33 -5.47 -5.85
C TYR A 166 -2.25 -4.64 -5.16
N LEU A 167 -2.25 -3.34 -5.37
CA LEU A 167 -1.46 -2.40 -4.58
C LEU A 167 -2.22 -1.09 -4.44
N THR A 168 -2.43 -0.67 -3.20
CA THR A 168 -3.02 0.64 -2.92
C THR A 168 -2.25 1.38 -1.84
N ILE A 169 -2.25 2.71 -1.97
CA ILE A 169 -1.79 3.63 -0.94
C ILE A 169 -2.95 4.54 -0.61
N ARG A 170 -3.34 4.61 0.66
CA ARG A 170 -4.44 5.44 1.17
C ARG A 170 -3.95 6.35 2.28
N VAL A 171 -4.65 7.44 2.52
CA VAL A 171 -4.41 8.27 3.71
C VAL A 171 -5.08 7.59 4.88
N LYS A 172 -4.36 7.48 6.01
CA LYS A 172 -4.94 6.94 7.24
C LYS A 172 -6.04 7.88 7.75
N PRO A 173 -7.11 7.33 8.36
CA PRO A 173 -8.15 8.12 9.00
C PRO A 173 -7.63 8.99 10.14
#